data_AF-A0A8T3NR80-F1
#
_entry.id   AF-A0A8T3NR80-F1
#
_cell.length_a   1.000
_cell.length_b   1.000
_cell.length_c   1.000
_cell.angle_alpha   90.00
_cell.angle_beta   90.00
_cell.angle_gamma   90.00
#
_symmetry.space_group_name_H-M   'P 1'
#
loop_
_entity.id
_entity.type
_entity.pdbx_description
1 polymer ?
#
loop_
_entity_poly.entity_id
_entity_poly.type
_entity_poly.pdbx_seq_one_letter_code
_entity_poly.pdbx_strand_id
1 'polypeptide(L)'
;MGENVTTRGVDLLGLPTGTRLHLGDTAVVEVTGLRNPCAQLDRLRSGLLAATLGRDERGNLVRKAGVMGIVLAGGEVRARDPIRVALPPEPHRSLEPV
;
A
#
# COMPACT_ATOMS: atom_id res chain seq x y z
N MET A 1 -4.99 -10.37 4.56
CA MET A 1 -4.51 -9.30 5.47
C MET A 1 -5.60 -8.28 5.81
N GLY A 2 -6.77 -8.35 5.17
CA GLY A 2 -7.86 -7.38 5.34
C GLY A 2 -7.80 -6.27 4.28
N GLU A 3 -7.03 -6.48 3.22
CA GLU A 3 -6.90 -5.58 2.09
C GLU A 3 -8.14 -5.59 1.20
N ASN A 4 -8.48 -4.42 0.64
CA ASN A 4 -9.57 -4.31 -0.32
C ASN A 4 -9.13 -4.63 -1.75
N VAL A 5 -7.88 -4.31 -2.09
CA VAL A 5 -7.31 -4.47 -3.43
C VAL A 5 -5.96 -5.17 -3.31
N THR A 6 -5.75 -6.18 -4.15
CA THR A 6 -4.44 -6.81 -4.34
C THR A 6 -3.85 -6.34 -5.67
N THR A 7 -2.53 -6.17 -5.69
CA THR A 7 -1.81 -5.70 -6.88
C THR A 7 -0.72 -6.71 -7.25
N ARG A 8 -0.25 -6.66 -8.49
CA ARG A 8 0.86 -7.49 -8.98
C ARG A 8 1.79 -6.63 -9.82
N GLY A 9 3.10 -6.79 -9.61
CA GLY A 9 4.13 -6.06 -10.35
C GLY A 9 4.26 -4.58 -9.94
N VAL A 10 3.64 -4.17 -8.84
CA VAL A 10 3.73 -2.81 -8.30
C VAL A 10 4.44 -2.88 -6.95
N ASP A 11 5.59 -2.23 -6.84
CA ASP A 11 6.27 -2.04 -5.55
C ASP A 11 5.57 -0.95 -4.73
N LEU A 12 4.46 -1.32 -4.09
CA LEU A 12 3.65 -0.38 -3.32
C LEU A 12 4.41 0.26 -2.16
N LEU A 13 5.35 -0.45 -1.53
CA LEU A 13 6.08 0.03 -0.36
C LEU A 13 7.15 1.06 -0.74
N GLY A 14 7.67 0.98 -1.97
CA GLY A 14 8.63 1.93 -2.53
C GLY A 14 8.00 3.17 -3.19
N LEU A 15 6.67 3.24 -3.30
CA LEU A 15 6.01 4.42 -3.86
C LEU A 15 6.16 5.63 -2.93
N PRO A 16 6.26 6.86 -3.47
CA PRO A 16 6.24 8.06 -2.66
C PRO A 16 4.82 8.38 -2.14
N THR A 17 4.77 9.04 -0.98
CA THR A 17 3.55 9.63 -0.41
C THR A 17 2.92 10.59 -1.42
N GLY A 18 1.61 10.45 -1.66
CA GLY A 18 0.88 11.23 -2.67
C GLY A 18 0.86 10.59 -4.07
N THR A 19 1.43 9.39 -4.24
CA THR A 19 1.28 8.61 -5.48
C THR A 19 -0.19 8.32 -5.75
N ARG A 20 -0.63 8.52 -6.99
CA ARG A 20 -1.99 8.18 -7.42
C ARG A 20 -1.99 6.86 -8.17
N LEU A 21 -2.78 5.93 -7.67
CA LEU A 21 -3.09 4.66 -8.32
C LEU A 21 -4.39 4.82 -9.08
N HIS A 22 -4.30 4.80 -10.41
CA HIS A 22 -5.46 4.68 -11.27
C HIS A 22 -5.81 3.19 -11.38
N LEU A 23 -7.01 2.83 -10.91
CA LEU A 23 -7.51 1.46 -10.87
C LEU A 23 -8.66 1.35 -11.88
N GLY A 24 -8.42 0.64 -12.98
CA GLY A 24 -9.38 0.61 -14.09
C GLY A 24 -9.50 1.98 -14.76
N ASP A 25 -10.70 2.32 -15.23
CA ASP A 25 -10.90 3.48 -16.11
C ASP A 25 -11.00 4.81 -15.35
N THR A 26 -11.68 4.82 -14.20
CA THR A 26 -12.08 6.08 -13.53
C THR A 26 -11.69 6.16 -12.06
N ALA A 27 -11.49 5.04 -11.36
CA ALA A 27 -11.17 5.08 -9.95
C ALA A 27 -9.73 5.55 -9.71
N VAL A 28 -9.56 6.49 -8.78
CA VAL A 28 -8.25 7.02 -8.39
C VAL A 28 -8.11 7.00 -6.88
N VAL A 29 -7.06 6.32 -6.41
CA VAL A 29 -6.68 6.25 -4.99
C VAL A 29 -5.33 6.92 -4.81
N GLU A 30 -5.24 7.87 -3.89
CA GLU A 30 -3.97 8.47 -3.48
C GLU A 30 -3.39 7.70 -2.30
N VAL A 31 -2.13 7.27 -2.42
CA VAL A 31 -1.40 6.56 -1.38
C VAL A 31 -0.98 7.55 -0.30
N THR A 32 -1.40 7.31 0.94
CA THR A 32 -1.18 8.22 2.08
C THR A 32 -0.11 7.72 3.03
N GLY A 33 0.13 6.41 3.12
CA GLY A 33 1.13 5.87 4.03
C GLY A 33 1.21 4.35 4.08
N LEU A 34 2.14 3.85 4.88
CA LEU A 34 2.27 2.43 5.18
C LEU A 34 1.18 2.00 6.15
N ARG A 35 0.54 0.87 5.87
CA ARG A 35 -0.38 0.28 6.84
C ARG A 35 0.40 -0.15 8.09
N ASN A 36 -0.07 0.24 9.27
CA ASN A 36 0.42 -0.30 10.52
C ASN A 36 -0.26 -1.66 10.84
N PRO A 37 0.45 -2.81 10.78
CA PRO A 37 -0.14 -4.08 11.15
C PRO A 37 -0.44 -4.13 12.65
N CYS A 38 -1.51 -4.81 13.07
CA CYS A 38 -1.95 -4.84 14.46
C CYS A 38 -2.15 -6.28 14.97
N ALA A 39 -2.34 -6.40 16.29
CA ALA A 39 -2.51 -7.69 16.98
C ALA A 39 -3.71 -8.53 16.48
N GLN A 40 -4.63 -7.95 15.70
CA GLN A 40 -5.70 -8.72 15.06
C GLN A 40 -5.18 -9.78 14.08
N LEU A 41 -3.98 -9.57 13.50
CA LEU A 41 -3.37 -10.56 12.61
C LEU A 41 -3.07 -11.88 13.34
N ASP A 42 -2.60 -11.80 14.59
CA ASP A 42 -2.30 -13.01 15.37
C ASP A 42 -3.56 -13.76 15.84
N ARG A 43 -4.72 -13.08 15.84
CA ARG A 43 -6.02 -13.74 16.05
C ARG A 43 -6.43 -14.60 14.86
N LEU A 44 -5.97 -14.27 13.64
CA LEU A 44 -6.21 -15.09 12.45
C LEU A 44 -5.26 -16.29 12.40
N ARG A 45 -3.98 -16.06 12.74
CA ARG A 45 -2.97 -17.10 12.84
C ARG A 45 -1.81 -16.61 13.70
N SER A 46 -1.40 -17.39 14.68
CA SER A 46 -0.24 -17.08 15.52
C SER A 46 1.02 -16.80 14.68
N GLY A 47 1.73 -15.72 14.99
CA GLY A 47 2.97 -15.31 14.33
C GLY A 47 2.77 -14.51 13.04
N LEU A 48 1.53 -14.28 12.63
CA LEU A 48 1.23 -13.56 11.40
C LEU A 48 1.62 -12.08 11.48
N LEU A 49 1.50 -11.44 12.65
CA LEU A 49 1.99 -10.08 12.86
C LEU A 49 3.51 -10.02 12.61
N ALA A 50 4.26 -10.91 13.26
CA ALA A 50 5.71 -10.97 13.12
C ALA A 50 6.15 -11.24 11.67
N ALA A 51 5.40 -12.07 10.93
CA ALA A 51 5.66 -12.36 9.52
C ALA A 51 5.52 -11.12 8.60
N THR A 52 4.80 -10.08 9.02
CA THR A 52 4.70 -8.81 8.25
C THR A 52 5.84 -7.84 8.54
N LEU A 53 6.73 -8.14 9.49
CA LEU A 53 7.85 -7.29 9.84
C LEU A 53 9.13 -7.79 9.16
N GLY A 54 9.90 -6.86 8.61
CA GLY A 54 11.21 -7.12 8.03
C GLY A 54 12.20 -6.01 8.38
N ARG A 55 13.43 -6.15 7.88
CA ARG A 55 14.43 -5.09 7.93
C ARG A 55 14.99 -4.83 6.53
N ASP A 56 15.31 -3.56 6.24
CA ASP A 56 16.05 -3.19 5.05
C ASP A 56 17.57 -3.41 5.25
N GLU A 57 18.35 -3.12 4.21
CA GLU A 57 19.82 -3.25 4.23
C GLU A 57 20.50 -2.36 5.29
N ARG A 58 19.83 -1.29 5.73
CA ARG A 58 20.30 -0.37 6.77
C ARG A 58 19.80 -0.77 8.16
N GLY A 59 19.06 -1.88 8.25
CA GLY A 59 18.48 -2.37 9.49
C GLY A 59 17.18 -1.68 9.92
N ASN A 60 16.61 -0.77 9.12
CA ASN A 60 15.37 -0.08 9.45
C ASN A 60 14.18 -1.04 9.36
N LEU A 61 13.17 -0.81 10.20
CA LEU A 61 11.96 -1.63 10.23
C LEU A 61 11.13 -1.42 8.95
N VAL A 62 10.90 -2.49 8.21
CA VAL A 62 10.00 -2.52 7.04
C VAL A 62 8.70 -3.22 7.43
N ARG A 63 7.58 -2.53 7.23
CA ARG A 63 6.23 -3.09 7.44
C ARG A 63 5.69 -3.61 6.11
N LYS A 64 5.79 -4.91 5.88
CA LYS A 64 5.28 -5.61 4.69
C LYS A 64 3.77 -5.87 4.79
N ALA A 65 3.02 -4.88 5.26
CA ALA A 65 1.59 -4.99 5.55
C ALA A 65 0.69 -4.32 4.48
N GLY A 66 1.29 -3.71 3.45
CA GLY A 66 0.62 -2.94 2.42
C GLY A 66 0.62 -1.44 2.70
N VAL A 67 -0.15 -0.70 1.90
CA VAL A 67 -0.31 0.75 2.02
C VAL A 67 -1.77 1.10 2.31
N MET A 68 -1.97 2.30 2.83
CA MET A 68 -3.28 2.93 2.95
C MET A 68 -3.40 4.03 1.90
N GLY A 69 -4.65 4.39 1.58
CA GLY A 69 -4.91 5.48 0.66
C GLY A 69 -6.32 6.04 0.82
N ILE A 70 -6.56 7.17 0.18
CA ILE A 70 -7.86 7.84 0.12
C ILE A 70 -8.37 7.82 -1.32
N VAL A 71 -9.68 7.72 -1.48
CA VAL A 71 -10.32 7.78 -2.81
C VAL A 71 -10.41 9.24 -3.23
N LEU A 72 -9.70 9.62 -4.30
CA LEU A 72 -9.82 10.93 -4.93
C LEU A 72 -10.97 10.98 -5.96
N ALA A 73 -11.19 9.87 -6.66
CA ALA A 73 -12.29 9.71 -7.61
C ALA A 73 -12.84 8.29 -7.50
N GLY A 74 -14.16 8.17 -7.34
CA GLY A 74 -14.85 6.89 -7.36
C GLY A 74 -15.02 6.35 -8.78
N GLY A 75 -15.13 5.04 -8.90
CA GLY A 75 -15.29 4.35 -10.16
C GLY A 75 -15.53 2.87 -9.96
N GLU A 76 -15.95 2.18 -11.02
CA GLU A 76 -16.03 0.73 -10.99
C GLU A 76 -14.61 0.15 -11.08
N VAL A 77 -14.29 -0.79 -10.20
CA VAL A 77 -13.01 -1.51 -10.19
C VAL A 77 -13.32 -2.99 -10.29
N ARG A 78 -12.74 -3.67 -11.28
CA ARG A 78 -12.91 -5.09 -11.52
C ARG A 78 -11.59 -5.82 -11.35
N ALA A 79 -11.70 -7.12 -11.06
CA ALA A 79 -10.52 -7.97 -11.01
C ALA A 79 -9.80 -7.95 -12.38
N ARG A 80 -8.47 -7.83 -12.34
CA ARG A 80 -7.57 -7.72 -13.51
C ARG A 80 -7.58 -6.39 -14.24
N ASP A 81 -8.26 -5.38 -13.71
CA ASP A 81 -8.11 -4.02 -14.23
C ASP A 81 -6.65 -3.57 -14.17
N PRO A 82 -6.21 -2.78 -15.17
CA PRO A 82 -4.86 -2.24 -15.17
C PRO A 82 -4.69 -1.29 -13.98
N ILE A 83 -3.45 -1.26 -13.48
CA ILE A 83 -3.03 -0.32 -12.45
C ILE A 83 -2.01 0.61 -13.10
N ARG A 84 -2.35 1.89 -13.20
CA ARG A 84 -1.41 2.92 -13.65
C ARG A 84 -0.97 3.76 -12.47
N VAL A 85 0.34 3.85 -12.28
CA VAL A 85 0.97 4.65 -11.24
C VAL A 85 1.26 6.05 -11.79
N ALA A 86 0.80 7.08 -11.10
CA ALA A 86 1.15 8.47 -11.36
C ALA A 86 1.86 9.04 -10.13
N LEU A 87 3.15 9.37 -10.29
CA LEU A 87 3.98 9.89 -9.22
C LEU A 87 3.63 11.36 -8.91
N PRO A 88 3.75 11.80 -7.65
CA PRO A 88 3.64 13.21 -7.30
C PRO A 88 4.83 13.98 -7.87
N PRO A 89 4.76 15.32 -7.96
CA PRO A 89 5.92 16.15 -8.29
C PRO A 89 7.09 15.92 -7.32
N GLU A 90 8.31 16.11 -7.80
CA GLU A 90 9.50 16.08 -6.97
C GLU A 90 9.56 17.29 -5.99
N PRO A 91 10.24 17.16 -4.84
CA PRO A 91 10.96 15.97 -4.36
C PRO A 91 10.02 14.90 -3.77
N HIS A 92 10.30 13.63 -4.08
CA HIS A 92 9.58 12.50 -3.54
C HIS A 92 9.80 12.34 -2.03
N ARG A 93 8.72 12.07 -1.30
CA ARG A 93 8.76 11.71 0.13
C ARG A 93 8.42 10.24 0.31
N SER A 94 9.20 9.54 1.13
CA SER A 94 8.91 8.14 1.47
C SER A 94 7.61 8.02 2.26
N LEU A 95 6.98 6.84 2.20
CA LEU A 95 5.79 6.54 2.99
C LEU A 95 6.14 6.37 4.47
N GLU A 96 5.29 6.93 5.33
CA GLU A 96 5.35 6.77 6.78
C GLU A 96 4.15 5.94 7.27
N PRO A 97 4.23 5.28 8.43
CA PRO A 97 3.08 4.60 9.02
C PRO A 97 1.91 5.56 9.29
N VAL A 98 0.69 5.13 8.97
CA VAL A 98 -0.57 5.80 9.31
C VAL A 98 -1.40 5.02 10.31
#